data_AF-A0A838UE20-F1
#
_entry.id   AF-A0A838UE20-F1
#
_cell.length_a   1.000
_cell.length_b   1.000
_cell.length_c   1.000
_cell.angle_alpha   90.00
_cell.angle_beta   90.00
_cell.angle_gamma   90.00
#
_symmetry.space_group_name_H-M   'P 1'
#
loop_
_entity.id
_entity.type
_entity.pdbx_description
1 polymer ?
#
loop_
_entity_poly.entity_id
_entity_poly.type
_entity_poly.pdbx_seq_one_letter_code
_entity_poly.pdbx_strand_id
1 'polypeptide(L)'
;MKVIHWINSAGGDFDDGADWSGGAVPTARNRAVIDAPGTYTVTLSSRESVRSLALNAPGSTLLLEDGAMLSLGRGLTLKGGGLTLNFGATISGGTLLAKKGKFDWRGGTLDAVTYDGPLNLRHHRSDVHIGVDGIVLRGADGTGPGTVNISRNGFLHFDGSQTVDDATINISNSTVDFGSGTPDTTVTLGSQLAINHLGGISLIFGIKVTNDGYINAEAKSRKSELGIFTNEFTNSGVIVVSNGDFAKIQPTTFTNLVNGTLTGGSYEVDENSSLELNGNSAVTSDNAVITLAGPGSAMKSRTASSHEVSIESTLTTIGSGGTLSLLAGRDWTSTLAMTNSGTLVLGGGTFASAALTNDGLIRGRGVIAVAIIDDGTIKAVNGTLELTRSTSGAGALEVNPGGVLQVDAAAAASLTATFNGVGGNLKLGDAADFAATIAGFAAGDTIDLLGQAATSATLQAGDQLVVKNGSQTVATLQLSGDYTGDGFAVASDGHGGSNITVTAGLLAQAMASIAPAAAAQIGHSPETWRPHAAMLAGPRAMTA
;
A
#
# COMPACT_ATOMS: atom_id res chain seq x y z
N MET A 1 41.06 -26.36 17.11
CA MET A 1 40.70 -25.15 16.33
C MET A 1 41.84 -24.16 16.48
N LYS A 2 42.56 -23.84 15.39
CA LYS A 2 43.77 -23.00 15.44
C LYS A 2 43.46 -21.62 14.85
N VAL A 3 43.97 -20.57 15.49
CA VAL A 3 44.01 -19.20 14.94
C VAL A 3 45.32 -19.06 14.18
N ILE A 4 45.27 -18.55 12.96
CA ILE A 4 46.43 -18.36 12.09
C ILE A 4 46.44 -16.89 11.67
N HIS A 5 47.55 -16.22 12.00
CA HIS A 5 47.75 -14.79 11.78
C HIS A 5 48.57 -14.53 10.52
N TRP A 6 48.19 -13.51 9.76
CA TRP A 6 48.96 -12.96 8.65
C TRP A 6 50.21 -12.29 9.19
N ILE A 7 51.37 -12.54 8.60
CA ILE A 7 52.66 -12.01 9.06
C ILE A 7 53.39 -11.15 8.04
N ASN A 8 52.96 -11.16 6.77
CA ASN A 8 53.60 -10.37 5.71
C ASN A 8 53.07 -8.93 5.65
N SER A 9 53.74 -8.00 6.34
CA SER A 9 53.38 -6.59 6.37
C SER A 9 53.66 -5.82 5.06
N ALA A 10 54.28 -6.45 4.06
CA ALA A 10 54.47 -5.87 2.72
C ALA A 10 53.31 -6.19 1.75
N GLY A 11 52.42 -7.09 2.14
CA GLY A 11 51.38 -7.64 1.26
C GLY A 11 51.86 -8.88 0.52
N GLY A 12 50.90 -9.66 0.02
CA GLY A 12 51.17 -10.99 -0.53
C GLY A 12 49.90 -11.73 -0.93
N ASP A 13 50.04 -13.01 -1.22
CA ASP A 13 48.94 -13.87 -1.65
C ASP A 13 48.37 -14.64 -0.45
N PHE A 14 47.05 -14.65 -0.30
CA PHE A 14 46.34 -15.41 0.71
C PHE A 14 46.73 -16.89 0.67
N ASP A 15 47.03 -17.39 -0.53
CA ASP A 15 47.32 -18.78 -0.84
C ASP A 15 48.81 -19.14 -0.60
N ASP A 16 49.65 -18.17 -0.25
CA ASP A 16 51.04 -18.43 0.17
C ASP A 16 51.10 -18.75 1.67
N GLY A 17 51.37 -20.01 1.99
CA GLY A 17 51.54 -20.47 3.36
C GLY A 17 52.66 -19.74 4.12
N ALA A 18 53.67 -19.19 3.43
CA ALA A 18 54.76 -18.44 4.04
C ALA A 18 54.30 -17.09 4.63
N ASP A 19 53.20 -16.53 4.13
CA ASP A 19 52.63 -15.28 4.61
C ASP A 19 51.80 -15.45 5.90
N TRP A 20 51.64 -16.69 6.37
CA TRP A 20 50.91 -17.05 7.58
C TRP A 20 51.82 -17.57 8.68
N SER A 21 51.56 -17.19 9.94
CA SER A 21 52.28 -17.61 11.17
C SER A 21 52.40 -19.13 11.40
N GLY A 22 51.75 -19.97 10.60
CA GLY A 22 51.84 -21.42 10.63
C GLY A 22 52.64 -22.05 9.49
N GLY A 23 53.17 -21.26 8.54
CA GLY A 23 53.83 -21.76 7.34
C GLY A 23 52.89 -22.50 6.38
N ALA A 24 51.57 -22.33 6.54
CA ALA A 24 50.53 -23.02 5.79
C ALA A 24 49.27 -22.17 5.70
N VAL A 25 48.58 -22.27 4.56
CA VAL A 25 47.31 -21.57 4.28
C VAL A 25 46.22 -22.01 5.28
N PRO A 26 45.42 -21.08 5.83
CA PRO A 26 44.29 -21.42 6.69
C PRO A 26 43.23 -22.25 5.95
N THR A 27 42.76 -23.33 6.58
CA THR A 27 41.70 -24.20 6.05
C THR A 27 40.33 -23.92 6.66
N ALA A 28 39.29 -24.63 6.22
CA ALA A 28 37.91 -24.52 6.72
C ALA A 28 37.76 -24.78 8.24
N ARG A 29 38.80 -25.35 8.89
CA ARG A 29 38.85 -25.58 10.34
C ARG A 29 39.49 -24.44 11.13
N ASN A 30 40.12 -23.48 10.45
CA ASN A 30 40.96 -22.44 11.03
C ASN A 30 40.27 -21.08 11.10
N ARG A 31 40.68 -20.27 12.09
CA ARG A 31 40.36 -18.84 12.11
C ARG A 31 41.53 -18.10 11.49
N ALA A 32 41.33 -17.47 10.35
CA ALA A 32 42.31 -16.59 9.73
C ALA A 32 42.18 -15.18 10.31
N VAL A 33 43.30 -14.52 10.59
CA VAL A 33 43.34 -13.16 11.13
C VAL A 33 44.39 -12.35 10.39
N ILE A 34 43.97 -11.26 9.75
CA ILE A 34 44.87 -10.27 9.12
C ILE A 34 45.06 -9.12 10.10
N ASP A 35 46.19 -9.16 10.82
CA ASP A 35 46.50 -8.22 11.90
C ASP A 35 47.96 -7.77 11.95
N ALA A 36 48.79 -8.13 10.97
CA ALA A 36 50.12 -7.54 10.83
C ALA A 36 50.01 -6.00 10.71
N PRO A 37 50.85 -5.22 11.41
CA PRO A 37 50.82 -3.77 11.31
C PRO A 37 51.35 -3.32 9.95
N GLY A 38 50.73 -2.29 9.37
CA GLY A 38 51.17 -1.69 8.11
C GLY A 38 50.02 -1.33 7.17
N THR A 39 50.39 -0.86 5.99
CA THR A 39 49.48 -0.62 4.87
C THR A 39 49.88 -1.57 3.74
N TYR A 40 49.03 -2.54 3.45
CA TYR A 40 49.31 -3.60 2.49
C TYR A 40 48.02 -4.21 1.94
N THR A 41 48.16 -4.93 0.84
CA THR A 41 47.08 -5.72 0.24
C THR A 41 47.40 -7.19 0.39
N VAL A 42 46.42 -7.96 0.87
CA VAL A 42 46.37 -9.41 0.77
C VAL A 42 45.49 -9.73 -0.43
N THR A 43 46.05 -10.41 -1.42
CA THR A 43 45.33 -10.81 -2.64
C THR A 43 44.84 -12.24 -2.48
N LEU A 44 43.60 -12.52 -2.87
CA LEU A 44 43.04 -13.87 -2.96
C LEU A 44 42.72 -14.10 -4.43
N SER A 45 43.47 -14.99 -5.08
CA SER A 45 43.41 -15.24 -6.52
C SER A 45 42.80 -16.60 -6.88
N SER A 46 42.61 -17.49 -5.89
CA SER A 46 42.04 -18.83 -6.10
C SER A 46 40.83 -19.12 -5.20
N ARG A 47 40.58 -20.39 -4.88
CA ARG A 47 39.45 -20.84 -4.07
C ARG A 47 39.91 -21.24 -2.68
N GLU A 48 39.47 -20.48 -1.69
CA GLU A 48 39.85 -20.68 -0.31
C GLU A 48 38.66 -20.88 0.61
N SER A 49 38.89 -21.64 1.67
CA SER A 49 37.86 -21.96 2.67
C SER A 49 38.41 -21.78 4.07
N VAL A 50 37.72 -20.99 4.89
CA VAL A 50 38.11 -20.74 6.29
C VAL A 50 36.91 -20.85 7.22
N ARG A 51 37.15 -21.20 8.49
CA ARG A 51 36.07 -21.22 9.49
C ARG A 51 35.55 -19.81 9.75
N SER A 52 36.44 -18.85 9.85
CA SER A 52 36.12 -17.42 9.99
C SER A 52 37.34 -16.58 9.64
N LEU A 53 37.12 -15.38 9.13
CA LEU A 53 38.17 -14.42 8.83
C LEU A 53 37.96 -13.12 9.61
N ALA A 54 39.03 -12.50 10.09
CA ALA A 54 38.97 -11.18 10.70
C ALA A 54 40.07 -10.28 10.14
N LEU A 55 39.70 -9.09 9.67
CA LEU A 55 40.64 -8.01 9.36
C LEU A 55 40.66 -7.06 10.55
N ASN A 56 41.79 -7.03 11.25
CA ASN A 56 41.98 -6.17 12.42
C ASN A 56 42.95 -5.02 12.13
N ALA A 57 43.85 -5.17 11.16
CA ALA A 57 44.79 -4.12 10.78
C ALA A 57 44.07 -2.99 10.02
N PRO A 58 44.09 -1.72 10.51
CA PRO A 58 43.37 -0.62 9.86
C PRO A 58 43.83 -0.29 8.43
N GLY A 59 45.11 -0.53 8.11
CA GLY A 59 45.70 -0.28 6.80
C GLY A 59 45.69 -1.46 5.83
N SER A 60 45.19 -2.62 6.24
CA SER A 60 45.14 -3.80 5.36
C SER A 60 43.93 -3.78 4.43
N THR A 61 44.12 -4.21 3.18
CA THR A 61 43.01 -4.53 2.26
C THR A 61 43.06 -6.01 1.90
N LEU A 62 41.94 -6.72 1.99
CA LEU A 62 41.77 -8.01 1.32
C LEU A 62 41.13 -7.78 -0.05
N LEU A 63 41.83 -8.12 -1.11
CA LEU A 63 41.37 -8.05 -2.48
C LEU A 63 41.02 -9.44 -2.98
N LEU A 64 39.76 -9.67 -3.35
CA LEU A 64 39.37 -10.88 -4.08
C LEU A 64 39.41 -10.56 -5.57
N GLU A 65 40.24 -11.28 -6.32
CA GLU A 65 40.38 -11.11 -7.76
C GLU A 65 39.26 -11.78 -8.54
N ASP A 66 39.20 -11.52 -9.85
CA ASP A 66 38.24 -12.15 -10.74
C ASP A 66 38.37 -13.68 -10.71
N GLY A 67 37.24 -14.39 -10.61
CA GLY A 67 37.17 -15.83 -10.45
C GLY A 67 37.56 -16.39 -9.08
N ALA A 68 38.03 -15.55 -8.15
CA ALA A 68 38.41 -15.96 -6.81
C ALA A 68 37.18 -16.33 -5.95
N MET A 69 37.30 -17.29 -5.04
CA MET A 69 36.20 -17.72 -4.16
C MET A 69 36.65 -17.82 -2.71
N LEU A 70 35.95 -17.12 -1.80
CA LEU A 70 36.14 -17.25 -0.36
C LEU A 70 34.90 -17.90 0.28
N SER A 71 35.06 -19.11 0.78
CA SER A 71 34.02 -19.82 1.53
C SER A 71 34.20 -19.65 3.05
N LEU A 72 33.16 -19.22 3.75
CA LEU A 72 33.18 -18.92 5.18
C LEU A 72 32.27 -19.88 5.96
N GLY A 73 32.85 -20.65 6.87
CA GLY A 73 32.08 -21.54 7.74
C GLY A 73 31.32 -20.83 8.88
N ARG A 74 31.64 -19.56 9.17
CA ARG A 74 30.98 -18.75 10.21
C ARG A 74 30.84 -17.29 9.83
N GLY A 75 31.92 -16.64 9.42
CA GLY A 75 31.82 -15.24 9.04
C GLY A 75 33.14 -14.50 8.88
N LEU A 76 33.00 -13.28 8.37
CA LEU A 76 34.04 -12.31 8.13
C LEU A 76 33.73 -11.04 8.93
N THR A 77 34.66 -10.62 9.79
CA THR A 77 34.52 -9.36 10.54
C THR A 77 35.62 -8.37 10.19
N LEU A 78 35.22 -7.17 9.77
CA LEU A 78 36.14 -6.05 9.54
C LEU A 78 36.19 -5.15 10.79
N LYS A 79 37.12 -5.43 11.69
CA LYS A 79 37.42 -4.57 12.87
C LYS A 79 38.33 -3.39 12.52
N GLY A 80 38.93 -3.43 11.34
CA GLY A 80 39.68 -2.39 10.64
C GLY A 80 39.85 -2.82 9.17
N GLY A 81 40.57 -2.04 8.37
CA GLY A 81 40.92 -2.41 7.00
C GLY A 81 39.73 -2.37 6.03
N GLY A 82 39.95 -2.91 4.84
CA GLY A 82 38.92 -3.03 3.81
C GLY A 82 38.87 -4.40 3.17
N LEU A 83 37.73 -4.76 2.60
CA LEU A 83 37.62 -5.82 1.61
C LEU A 83 37.17 -5.21 0.29
N THR A 84 37.85 -5.53 -0.80
CA THR A 84 37.41 -5.21 -2.17
C THR A 84 36.98 -6.50 -2.85
N LEU A 85 35.72 -6.55 -3.29
CA LEU A 85 35.19 -7.64 -4.10
C LEU A 85 35.16 -7.18 -5.57
N ASN A 86 36.03 -7.74 -6.40
CA ASN A 86 36.03 -7.48 -7.84
C ASN A 86 34.91 -8.27 -8.55
N PHE A 87 34.63 -7.89 -9.80
CA PHE A 87 33.76 -8.65 -10.69
C PHE A 87 34.22 -10.11 -10.78
N GLY A 88 33.25 -11.04 -10.85
CA GLY A 88 33.50 -12.50 -10.95
C GLY A 88 34.03 -13.18 -9.68
N ALA A 89 34.44 -12.43 -8.66
CA ALA A 89 34.78 -12.98 -7.36
C ALA A 89 33.52 -13.43 -6.59
N THR A 90 33.64 -14.43 -5.72
CA THR A 90 32.54 -14.96 -4.90
C THR A 90 32.90 -14.99 -3.42
N ILE A 91 31.99 -14.52 -2.56
CA ILE A 91 31.98 -14.84 -1.13
C ILE A 91 30.78 -15.74 -0.86
N SER A 92 31.04 -16.93 -0.30
CA SER A 92 29.99 -17.89 0.01
C SER A 92 29.94 -18.20 1.51
N GLY A 93 28.73 -18.22 2.07
CA GLY A 93 28.47 -18.61 3.45
C GLY A 93 28.84 -17.56 4.50
N GLY A 94 28.39 -17.84 5.74
CA GLY A 94 28.77 -17.08 6.93
C GLY A 94 28.17 -15.68 7.04
N THR A 95 28.45 -15.02 8.15
CA THR A 95 28.02 -13.65 8.44
C THR A 95 29.12 -12.63 8.10
N LEU A 96 28.80 -11.66 7.24
CA LEU A 96 29.66 -10.53 6.93
C LEU A 96 29.27 -9.34 7.81
N LEU A 97 30.25 -8.77 8.52
CA LEU A 97 30.02 -7.64 9.41
C LEU A 97 31.18 -6.64 9.36
N ALA A 98 30.88 -5.41 8.95
CA ALA A 98 31.79 -4.29 9.08
C ALA A 98 31.57 -3.57 10.42
N LYS A 99 32.54 -3.66 11.34
CA LYS A 99 32.49 -2.92 12.62
C LYS A 99 33.15 -1.54 12.49
N LYS A 100 34.38 -1.52 11.99
CA LYS A 100 35.14 -0.28 11.72
C LYS A 100 35.87 -0.29 10.37
N GLY A 101 35.94 -1.44 9.70
CA GLY A 101 36.42 -1.52 8.33
C GLY A 101 35.33 -1.20 7.31
N LYS A 102 35.63 -1.38 6.03
CA LYS A 102 34.69 -1.14 4.93
C LYS A 102 34.67 -2.30 3.94
N PHE A 103 33.50 -2.58 3.38
CA PHE A 103 33.39 -3.34 2.14
C PHE A 103 33.36 -2.36 0.96
N ASP A 104 34.15 -2.65 -0.08
CA ASP A 104 34.19 -1.96 -1.36
C ASP A 104 33.65 -2.90 -2.43
N TRP A 105 32.36 -2.74 -2.74
CA TRP A 105 31.63 -3.56 -3.70
C TRP A 105 31.83 -3.03 -5.12
N ARG A 106 32.87 -3.51 -5.80
CA ARG A 106 33.05 -3.22 -7.23
C ARG A 106 32.17 -4.14 -8.07
N GLY A 107 32.12 -5.41 -7.69
CA GLY A 107 31.11 -6.35 -8.16
C GLY A 107 31.18 -7.68 -7.41
N GLY A 108 30.84 -8.78 -8.10
CA GLY A 108 31.00 -10.15 -7.61
C GLY A 108 29.74 -10.72 -6.97
N THR A 109 29.81 -11.98 -6.51
CA THR A 109 28.68 -12.75 -6.00
C THR A 109 28.74 -12.90 -4.47
N LEU A 110 27.61 -12.65 -3.81
CA LEU A 110 27.33 -13.03 -2.42
C LEU A 110 26.35 -14.20 -2.43
N ASP A 111 26.74 -15.35 -1.87
CA ASP A 111 25.95 -16.58 -1.97
C ASP A 111 25.83 -17.29 -0.62
N ALA A 112 24.61 -17.63 -0.18
CA ALA A 112 24.34 -18.18 1.15
C ALA A 112 24.89 -17.30 2.31
N VAL A 113 25.00 -15.99 2.10
CA VAL A 113 25.59 -15.05 3.05
C VAL A 113 24.52 -14.47 3.98
N THR A 114 24.86 -14.23 5.25
CA THR A 114 24.16 -13.25 6.09
C THR A 114 24.96 -11.95 6.09
N TYR A 115 24.35 -10.82 5.73
CA TYR A 115 24.99 -9.51 5.76
C TYR A 115 24.38 -8.65 6.87
N ASP A 116 25.18 -8.34 7.89
CA ASP A 116 24.78 -7.50 9.01
C ASP A 116 25.20 -6.04 8.74
N GLY A 117 24.22 -5.20 8.38
CA GLY A 117 24.40 -3.78 8.11
C GLY A 117 23.89 -3.33 6.75
N PRO A 118 24.09 -2.03 6.42
CA PRO A 118 23.65 -1.51 5.13
C PRO A 118 24.58 -1.97 3.99
N LEU A 119 24.02 -2.67 3.01
CA LEU A 119 24.71 -3.06 1.78
C LEU A 119 24.71 -1.85 0.83
N ASN A 120 25.83 -1.12 0.79
CA ASN A 120 25.93 0.15 0.07
C ASN A 120 26.61 -0.03 -1.30
N LEU A 121 25.81 -0.14 -2.35
CA LEU A 121 26.23 -0.21 -3.76
C LEU A 121 26.24 1.20 -4.36
N ARG A 122 27.11 2.05 -3.81
CA ARG A 122 27.22 3.48 -4.17
C ARG A 122 28.48 3.82 -4.97
N HIS A 123 29.30 2.82 -5.30
CA HIS A 123 30.36 3.03 -6.28
C HIS A 123 29.70 3.21 -7.67
N HIS A 124 30.31 4.02 -8.53
CA HIS A 124 29.81 4.14 -9.90
C HIS A 124 29.88 2.77 -10.58
N ARG A 125 28.73 2.26 -11.05
CA ARG A 125 28.59 0.92 -11.67
C ARG A 125 29.03 -0.25 -10.79
N SER A 126 28.74 -0.23 -9.48
CA SER A 126 28.75 -1.47 -8.69
C SER A 126 27.88 -2.52 -9.37
N ASP A 127 28.31 -3.78 -9.45
CA ASP A 127 27.56 -4.87 -10.08
C ASP A 127 27.63 -6.13 -9.21
N VAL A 128 26.69 -6.25 -8.26
CA VAL A 128 26.69 -7.33 -7.27
C VAL A 128 25.63 -8.35 -7.62
N HIS A 129 25.99 -9.62 -7.57
CA HIS A 129 25.10 -10.75 -7.71
C HIS A 129 24.77 -11.34 -6.34
N ILE A 130 23.51 -11.69 -6.13
CA ILE A 130 23.05 -12.57 -5.07
C ILE A 130 22.91 -13.95 -5.69
N GLY A 131 23.74 -14.89 -5.24
CA GLY A 131 23.77 -16.24 -5.76
C GLY A 131 22.48 -17.02 -5.52
N VAL A 132 22.44 -18.25 -6.04
CA VAL A 132 21.25 -19.11 -6.03
C VAL A 132 20.80 -19.54 -4.64
N ASP A 133 21.71 -19.55 -3.66
CA ASP A 133 21.39 -19.85 -2.27
C ASP A 133 20.99 -18.58 -1.47
N GLY A 134 20.88 -17.45 -2.17
CA GLY A 134 20.32 -16.21 -1.66
C GLY A 134 21.19 -15.45 -0.67
N ILE A 135 20.57 -14.46 -0.02
CA ILE A 135 21.18 -13.62 1.00
C ILE A 135 20.18 -13.36 2.13
N VAL A 136 20.68 -13.31 3.37
CA VAL A 136 19.94 -12.81 4.52
C VAL A 136 20.47 -11.43 4.88
N LEU A 137 19.61 -10.42 4.84
CA LEU A 137 19.98 -9.03 5.16
C LEU A 137 19.47 -8.69 6.56
N ARG A 138 20.31 -8.03 7.39
CA ARG A 138 19.92 -7.58 8.74
C ARG A 138 20.41 -6.18 9.04
N GLY A 139 19.84 -5.56 10.06
CA GLY A 139 20.32 -4.30 10.62
C GLY A 139 21.78 -4.38 11.07
N ALA A 140 22.42 -3.22 11.30
CA ALA A 140 23.85 -3.12 11.62
C ALA A 140 24.26 -3.78 12.95
N ASP A 141 23.29 -4.02 13.84
CA ASP A 141 23.49 -4.78 15.08
C ASP A 141 23.21 -6.29 14.92
N GLY A 142 22.94 -6.74 13.69
CA GLY A 142 22.57 -8.11 13.37
C GLY A 142 21.11 -8.44 13.70
N THR A 143 20.27 -7.44 13.95
CA THR A 143 18.85 -7.59 14.26
C THR A 143 17.98 -6.68 13.39
N GLY A 144 16.72 -7.06 13.22
CA GLY A 144 15.75 -6.31 12.43
C GLY A 144 16.06 -6.28 10.92
N PRO A 145 15.23 -5.56 10.15
CA PRO A 145 15.30 -5.59 8.69
C PRO A 145 16.61 -4.99 8.16
N GLY A 146 17.12 -5.60 7.10
CA GLY A 146 18.30 -5.11 6.40
C GLY A 146 18.04 -3.89 5.52
N THR A 147 19.10 -3.26 5.04
CA THR A 147 19.01 -2.17 4.06
C THR A 147 20.00 -2.36 2.94
N VAL A 148 19.55 -2.23 1.70
CA VAL A 148 20.38 -2.13 0.51
C VAL A 148 20.22 -0.74 -0.09
N ASN A 149 21.32 -0.10 -0.46
CA ASN A 149 21.31 1.21 -1.11
C ASN A 149 22.05 1.14 -2.43
N ILE A 150 21.34 1.36 -3.54
CA ILE A 150 21.89 1.28 -4.89
C ILE A 150 21.78 2.66 -5.54
N SER A 151 22.87 3.13 -6.15
CA SER A 151 22.84 4.41 -6.85
C SER A 151 23.90 4.50 -7.95
N ARG A 152 23.93 5.61 -8.70
CA ARG A 152 25.03 5.94 -9.64
C ARG A 152 25.27 4.86 -10.71
N ASN A 153 24.18 4.38 -11.31
CA ASN A 153 24.15 3.30 -12.30
C ASN A 153 24.67 1.97 -11.75
N GLY A 154 24.43 1.69 -10.46
CA GLY A 154 24.72 0.40 -9.86
C GLY A 154 23.66 -0.65 -10.22
N PHE A 155 24.06 -1.92 -10.15
CA PHE A 155 23.30 -3.11 -10.45
C PHE A 155 23.32 -4.06 -9.24
N LEU A 156 22.16 -4.61 -8.93
CA LEU A 156 22.01 -5.75 -8.03
C LEU A 156 21.24 -6.83 -8.77
N HIS A 157 21.87 -7.99 -8.92
CA HIS A 157 21.29 -9.15 -9.60
C HIS A 157 20.90 -10.21 -8.58
N PHE A 158 19.79 -10.90 -8.81
CA PHE A 158 19.40 -12.09 -8.08
C PHE A 158 19.41 -13.28 -9.04
N ASP A 159 20.28 -14.24 -8.76
CA ASP A 159 20.51 -15.42 -9.58
C ASP A 159 19.63 -16.57 -9.06
N GLY A 160 18.92 -17.26 -9.94
CA GLY A 160 18.08 -18.40 -9.60
C GLY A 160 16.84 -18.05 -8.78
N SER A 161 16.05 -19.09 -8.47
CA SER A 161 14.78 -18.91 -7.76
C SER A 161 15.04 -18.71 -6.28
N GLN A 162 14.52 -17.62 -5.72
CA GLN A 162 14.75 -17.24 -4.33
C GLN A 162 13.67 -16.31 -3.80
N THR A 163 13.63 -16.14 -2.48
CA THR A 163 12.77 -15.16 -1.81
C THR A 163 13.65 -14.13 -1.12
N VAL A 164 13.36 -12.85 -1.37
CA VAL A 164 14.02 -11.73 -0.71
C VAL A 164 12.99 -11.08 0.22
N ASP A 165 13.26 -11.05 1.51
CA ASP A 165 12.33 -10.55 2.53
C ASP A 165 13.08 -9.82 3.65
N ASP A 166 12.33 -9.18 4.56
CA ASP A 166 12.85 -8.51 5.77
C ASP A 166 13.95 -7.47 5.47
N ALA A 167 13.74 -6.68 4.42
CA ALA A 167 14.71 -5.67 4.00
C ALA A 167 14.06 -4.47 3.30
N THR A 168 14.81 -3.37 3.23
CA THR A 168 14.50 -2.24 2.36
C THR A 168 15.58 -2.08 1.29
N ILE A 169 15.19 -2.11 0.02
CA ILE A 169 16.06 -1.84 -1.12
C ILE A 169 15.76 -0.43 -1.65
N ASN A 170 16.67 0.50 -1.39
CA ASN A 170 16.58 1.87 -1.88
C ASN A 170 17.31 1.99 -3.22
N ILE A 171 16.58 2.35 -4.27
CA ILE A 171 17.09 2.52 -5.63
C ILE A 171 17.03 3.98 -6.06
N SER A 172 18.12 4.45 -6.66
CA SER A 172 18.17 5.79 -7.27
C SER A 172 19.14 5.84 -8.42
N ASN A 173 18.63 6.01 -9.64
CA ASN A 173 19.43 5.95 -10.86
C ASN A 173 20.24 4.64 -10.90
N SER A 174 19.54 3.51 -10.81
CA SER A 174 20.12 2.18 -10.62
C SER A 174 19.19 1.07 -11.11
N THR A 175 19.70 -0.15 -11.21
CA THR A 175 18.94 -1.32 -11.66
C THR A 175 18.96 -2.43 -10.61
N VAL A 176 17.81 -3.08 -10.42
CA VAL A 176 17.72 -4.39 -9.75
C VAL A 176 17.21 -5.38 -10.78
N ASP A 177 17.89 -6.51 -10.94
CA ASP A 177 17.52 -7.56 -11.88
C ASP A 177 17.23 -8.86 -11.14
N PHE A 178 15.98 -9.32 -11.23
CA PHE A 178 15.48 -10.56 -10.64
C PHE A 178 15.42 -11.68 -11.70
N GLY A 179 16.47 -11.83 -12.51
CA GLY A 179 16.33 -12.47 -13.82
C GLY A 179 17.51 -13.27 -14.36
N SER A 180 18.50 -13.60 -13.54
CA SER A 180 19.59 -14.46 -13.99
C SER A 180 19.21 -15.93 -13.74
N GLY A 181 18.97 -16.72 -14.79
CA GLY A 181 18.58 -18.13 -14.64
C GLY A 181 17.84 -18.75 -15.83
N THR A 182 17.10 -19.82 -15.56
CA THR A 182 16.22 -20.49 -16.55
C THR A 182 14.91 -19.71 -16.74
N PRO A 183 14.15 -19.92 -17.84
CA PRO A 183 12.85 -19.27 -18.04
C PRO A 183 11.81 -19.49 -16.92
N ASP A 184 11.99 -20.50 -16.07
CA ASP A 184 11.12 -20.79 -14.93
C ASP A 184 11.62 -20.23 -13.59
N THR A 185 12.69 -19.42 -13.63
CA THR A 185 13.24 -18.77 -12.45
C THR A 185 12.24 -17.76 -11.89
N THR A 186 11.88 -17.94 -10.62
CA THR A 186 10.96 -17.07 -9.90
C THR A 186 11.66 -16.43 -8.71
N VAL A 187 11.65 -15.11 -8.65
CA VAL A 187 12.01 -14.37 -7.44
C VAL A 187 10.74 -13.82 -6.79
N THR A 188 10.58 -14.12 -5.50
CA THR A 188 9.50 -13.59 -4.68
C THR A 188 10.01 -12.42 -3.84
N LEU A 189 9.38 -11.26 -3.99
CA LEU A 189 9.54 -10.12 -3.09
C LEU A 189 8.61 -10.37 -1.90
N GLY A 190 9.18 -10.81 -0.77
CA GLY A 190 8.43 -11.22 0.41
C GLY A 190 7.62 -10.09 1.04
N SER A 191 6.64 -10.44 1.87
CA SER A 191 5.68 -9.50 2.46
C SER A 191 6.28 -8.40 3.35
N GLN A 192 7.52 -8.57 3.81
CA GLN A 192 8.28 -7.60 4.62
C GLN A 192 9.39 -6.93 3.80
N LEU A 193 9.48 -7.18 2.49
CA LEU A 193 10.35 -6.45 1.59
C LEU A 193 9.72 -5.12 1.18
N ALA A 194 10.51 -4.05 1.27
CA ALA A 194 10.20 -2.77 0.64
C ALA A 194 11.24 -2.44 -0.45
N ILE A 195 10.77 -1.98 -1.61
CA ILE A 195 11.63 -1.37 -2.64
C ILE A 195 11.23 0.09 -2.76
N ASN A 196 12.14 1.01 -2.44
CA ASN A 196 11.90 2.44 -2.52
C ASN A 196 12.68 3.08 -3.66
N HIS A 197 11.96 3.65 -4.62
CA HIS A 197 12.53 4.48 -5.65
C HIS A 197 12.64 5.93 -5.18
N LEU A 198 13.88 6.39 -5.01
CA LEU A 198 14.20 7.66 -4.37
C LEU A 198 14.65 8.75 -5.36
N GLY A 199 14.84 8.43 -6.64
CA GLY A 199 15.10 9.43 -7.68
C GLY A 199 15.90 8.94 -8.88
N GLY A 200 15.87 9.73 -9.96
CA GLY A 200 16.47 9.36 -11.23
C GLY A 200 15.62 8.33 -11.98
N ILE A 201 16.22 7.65 -12.95
CA ILE A 201 15.55 6.55 -13.65
C ILE A 201 16.05 5.25 -13.03
N SER A 202 15.16 4.47 -12.42
CA SER A 202 15.50 3.18 -11.84
C SER A 202 14.68 2.07 -12.47
N LEU A 203 15.30 0.90 -12.60
CA LEU A 203 14.76 -0.21 -13.35
C LEU A 203 14.70 -1.46 -12.47
N ILE A 204 13.57 -2.17 -12.55
CA ILE A 204 13.39 -3.52 -12.04
C ILE A 204 13.23 -4.43 -13.25
N PHE A 205 14.22 -5.30 -13.48
CA PHE A 205 14.14 -6.38 -14.46
C PHE A 205 13.89 -7.71 -13.78
N GLY A 206 13.54 -8.73 -14.56
CA GLY A 206 13.46 -10.10 -14.05
C GLY A 206 12.82 -11.08 -15.02
N ILE A 207 12.95 -12.38 -14.72
CA ILE A 207 12.26 -13.44 -15.47
C ILE A 207 10.82 -13.54 -14.95
N LYS A 208 10.56 -14.27 -13.87
CA LYS A 208 9.27 -14.26 -13.17
C LYS A 208 9.44 -13.57 -11.82
N VAL A 209 8.68 -12.51 -11.59
CA VAL A 209 8.72 -11.76 -10.33
C VAL A 209 7.33 -11.74 -9.71
N THR A 210 7.26 -12.19 -8.45
CA THR A 210 6.05 -12.10 -7.63
C THR A 210 6.28 -11.07 -6.55
N ASN A 211 5.53 -9.96 -6.57
CA ASN A 211 5.51 -8.98 -5.51
C ASN A 211 4.46 -9.32 -4.46
N ASP A 212 4.88 -9.79 -3.28
CA ASP A 212 4.02 -9.89 -2.09
C ASP A 212 4.27 -8.74 -1.10
N GLY A 213 5.35 -7.98 -1.31
CA GLY A 213 5.79 -6.87 -0.47
C GLY A 213 5.30 -5.49 -0.94
N TYR A 214 6.13 -4.49 -0.70
CA TYR A 214 5.82 -3.08 -0.94
C TYR A 214 6.79 -2.46 -1.97
N ILE A 215 6.27 -1.94 -3.07
CA ILE A 215 7.04 -1.18 -4.06
C ILE A 215 6.57 0.29 -4.02
N ASN A 216 7.50 1.20 -3.77
CA ASN A 216 7.22 2.62 -3.58
C ASN A 216 7.96 3.47 -4.61
N ALA A 217 7.23 4.09 -5.52
CA ALA A 217 7.72 5.15 -6.39
C ALA A 217 7.44 6.50 -5.73
N GLU A 218 8.41 7.05 -5.00
CA GLU A 218 8.22 8.25 -4.18
C GLU A 218 9.18 9.40 -4.52
N ALA A 219 9.85 9.32 -5.67
CA ALA A 219 10.87 10.29 -6.01
C ALA A 219 10.29 11.69 -6.27
N LYS A 220 10.86 12.69 -5.59
CA LYS A 220 10.46 14.11 -5.71
C LYS A 220 11.07 14.79 -6.94
N SER A 221 10.79 14.30 -8.14
CA SER A 221 11.22 14.95 -9.39
C SER A 221 10.40 14.48 -10.58
N ARG A 222 9.94 15.43 -11.41
CA ARG A 222 9.19 15.16 -12.65
C ARG A 222 9.97 14.39 -13.73
N LYS A 223 11.27 14.18 -13.54
CA LYS A 223 12.14 13.38 -14.44
C LYS A 223 12.45 11.99 -13.88
N SER A 224 11.96 11.70 -12.68
CA SER A 224 12.18 10.39 -12.08
C SER A 224 11.19 9.40 -12.68
N GLU A 225 11.65 8.17 -12.87
CA GLU A 225 10.84 7.09 -13.41
C GLU A 225 11.27 5.77 -12.76
N LEU A 226 10.30 5.03 -12.23
CA LEU A 226 10.47 3.61 -11.89
C LEU A 226 9.89 2.75 -13.01
N GLY A 227 10.74 1.98 -13.69
CA GLY A 227 10.30 1.01 -14.69
C GLY A 227 10.37 -0.42 -14.16
N ILE A 228 9.26 -1.17 -14.24
CA ILE A 228 9.20 -2.60 -13.95
C ILE A 228 9.03 -3.34 -15.28
N PHE A 229 10.10 -4.01 -15.71
CA PHE A 229 10.26 -4.63 -17.02
C PHE A 229 10.67 -6.09 -16.87
N THR A 230 9.72 -6.97 -16.55
CA THR A 230 10.01 -8.40 -16.37
C THR A 230 9.45 -9.24 -17.52
N ASN A 231 9.81 -10.51 -17.64
CA ASN A 231 9.11 -11.40 -18.58
C ASN A 231 7.69 -11.70 -18.06
N GLU A 232 7.57 -12.00 -16.77
CA GLU A 232 6.30 -12.20 -16.08
C GLU A 232 6.31 -11.42 -14.75
N PHE A 233 5.23 -10.71 -14.48
CA PHE A 233 5.04 -9.99 -13.21
C PHE A 233 3.69 -10.35 -12.62
N THR A 234 3.70 -10.71 -11.34
CA THR A 234 2.51 -10.88 -10.50
C THR A 234 2.62 -9.96 -9.30
N ASN A 235 1.56 -9.21 -9.00
CA ASN A 235 1.42 -8.35 -7.84
C ASN A 235 0.34 -8.90 -6.90
N SER A 236 0.74 -9.39 -5.73
CA SER A 236 -0.14 -9.71 -4.60
C SER A 236 -0.03 -8.68 -3.47
N GLY A 237 1.06 -7.92 -3.45
CA GLY A 237 1.36 -6.89 -2.47
C GLY A 237 0.87 -5.50 -2.89
N VAL A 238 1.64 -4.48 -2.54
CA VAL A 238 1.25 -3.08 -2.72
C VAL A 238 2.24 -2.36 -3.63
N ILE A 239 1.72 -1.55 -4.55
CA ILE A 239 2.48 -0.62 -5.37
C ILE A 239 1.92 0.79 -5.14
N VAL A 240 2.78 1.72 -4.74
CA VAL A 240 2.42 3.12 -4.50
C VAL A 240 3.23 4.02 -5.41
N VAL A 241 2.57 5.01 -6.03
CA VAL A 241 3.23 6.10 -6.76
C VAL A 241 2.81 7.43 -6.13
N SER A 242 3.79 8.16 -5.61
CA SER A 242 3.56 9.38 -4.83
C SER A 242 4.53 10.50 -5.19
N ASN A 243 4.36 11.67 -4.55
CA ASN A 243 5.25 12.82 -4.67
C ASN A 243 5.45 13.37 -6.11
N GLY A 244 4.51 13.09 -7.03
CA GLY A 244 4.62 13.46 -8.43
C GLY A 244 5.59 12.59 -9.23
N ASP A 245 5.95 11.42 -8.70
CA ASP A 245 6.76 10.41 -9.39
C ASP A 245 5.94 9.72 -10.49
N PHE A 246 6.66 8.96 -11.32
CA PHE A 246 6.10 8.20 -12.41
C PHE A 246 6.59 6.76 -12.36
N ALA A 247 5.66 5.81 -12.45
CA ALA A 247 5.99 4.40 -12.51
C ALA A 247 5.36 3.72 -13.73
N LYS A 248 6.08 2.77 -14.32
CA LYS A 248 5.61 1.92 -15.40
C LYS A 248 5.71 0.45 -15.01
N ILE A 249 4.64 -0.30 -15.23
CA ILE A 249 4.60 -1.76 -15.11
C ILE A 249 4.39 -2.30 -16.51
N GLN A 250 5.47 -2.73 -17.16
CA GLN A 250 5.45 -3.22 -18.53
C GLN A 250 6.15 -4.59 -18.64
N PRO A 251 5.66 -5.62 -17.95
CA PRO A 251 6.16 -6.96 -18.17
C PRO A 251 5.71 -7.48 -19.55
N THR A 252 6.37 -8.51 -20.07
CA THR A 252 5.87 -9.21 -21.26
C THR A 252 4.51 -9.88 -20.98
N THR A 253 4.36 -10.47 -19.80
CA THR A 253 3.12 -11.05 -19.29
C THR A 253 2.79 -10.42 -17.94
N PHE A 254 1.68 -9.67 -17.87
CA PHE A 254 1.17 -9.17 -16.59
C PHE A 254 0.04 -10.09 -16.12
N THR A 255 0.31 -10.95 -15.13
CA THR A 255 -0.64 -12.00 -14.72
C THR A 255 -1.88 -11.44 -14.03
N ASN A 256 -1.77 -10.24 -13.44
CA ASN A 256 -2.88 -9.55 -12.82
C ASN A 256 -3.91 -9.01 -13.82
N LEU A 257 -3.52 -8.77 -15.08
CA LEU A 257 -4.40 -8.19 -16.10
C LEU A 257 -4.70 -9.21 -17.20
N VAL A 258 -5.84 -9.90 -17.06
CA VAL A 258 -6.26 -10.95 -18.00
C VAL A 258 -7.60 -10.56 -18.60
N ASN A 259 -7.67 -10.51 -19.94
CA ASN A 259 -8.89 -10.18 -20.68
C ASN A 259 -9.57 -8.88 -20.20
N GLY A 260 -8.76 -7.89 -19.82
CA GLY A 260 -9.20 -6.58 -19.32
C GLY A 260 -9.66 -6.54 -17.86
N THR A 261 -9.63 -7.66 -17.14
CA THR A 261 -9.87 -7.70 -15.70
C THR A 261 -8.55 -7.57 -14.96
N LEU A 262 -8.39 -6.49 -14.19
CA LEU A 262 -7.30 -6.34 -13.23
C LEU A 262 -7.66 -7.09 -11.94
N THR A 263 -6.77 -7.92 -11.43
CA THR A 263 -6.96 -8.77 -10.23
C THR A 263 -5.76 -8.67 -9.33
N GLY A 264 -5.91 -8.91 -8.03
CA GLY A 264 -4.80 -9.09 -7.09
C GLY A 264 -4.02 -7.81 -6.76
N GLY A 265 -3.54 -7.75 -5.52
CA GLY A 265 -2.72 -6.65 -5.00
C GLY A 265 -3.44 -5.30 -4.95
N SER A 266 -2.67 -4.30 -4.50
CA SER A 266 -3.10 -2.90 -4.37
C SER A 266 -2.25 -1.99 -5.23
N TYR A 267 -2.90 -1.01 -5.85
CA TYR A 267 -2.30 0.01 -6.70
C TYR A 267 -2.77 1.39 -6.24
N GLU A 268 -1.87 2.17 -5.65
CA GLU A 268 -2.15 3.51 -5.13
C GLU A 268 -1.39 4.57 -5.92
N VAL A 269 -2.10 5.63 -6.31
CA VAL A 269 -1.54 6.77 -7.03
C VAL A 269 -1.98 8.05 -6.33
N ASP A 270 -1.03 8.78 -5.77
CA ASP A 270 -1.27 10.05 -5.08
C ASP A 270 -1.26 11.24 -6.05
N GLU A 271 -1.54 12.42 -5.47
CA GLU A 271 -1.69 13.68 -6.17
C GLU A 271 -0.54 13.93 -7.15
N ASN A 272 -0.90 14.30 -8.38
CA ASN A 272 0.02 14.58 -9.49
C ASN A 272 0.98 13.43 -9.88
N SER A 273 0.79 12.22 -9.36
CA SER A 273 1.62 11.05 -9.67
C SER A 273 0.95 10.21 -10.76
N SER A 274 1.71 9.36 -11.45
CA SER A 274 1.13 8.52 -12.48
C SER A 274 1.71 7.10 -12.53
N LEU A 275 0.82 6.13 -12.67
CA LEU A 275 1.13 4.71 -12.87
C LEU A 275 0.64 4.28 -14.25
N GLU A 276 1.54 3.70 -15.04
CA GLU A 276 1.22 3.13 -16.35
C GLU A 276 1.24 1.59 -16.29
N LEU A 277 0.14 0.95 -16.69
CA LEU A 277 0.01 -0.50 -16.80
C LEU A 277 0.05 -0.91 -18.28
N ASN A 278 1.15 -1.50 -18.73
CA ASN A 278 1.33 -1.90 -20.13
C ASN A 278 1.28 -3.42 -20.31
N GLY A 279 0.16 -4.04 -19.89
CA GLY A 279 -0.15 -5.44 -20.18
C GLY A 279 -0.72 -5.67 -21.58
N ASN A 280 -0.47 -4.75 -22.53
CA ASN A 280 -1.07 -4.71 -23.88
C ASN A 280 -2.62 -4.78 -23.90
N SER A 281 -3.27 -4.47 -22.78
CA SER A 281 -4.73 -4.59 -22.62
C SER A 281 -5.27 -3.40 -21.83
N ALA A 282 -6.51 -3.02 -22.14
CA ALA A 282 -7.23 -1.99 -21.39
C ALA A 282 -7.76 -2.58 -20.09
N VAL A 283 -7.75 -1.80 -19.00
CA VAL A 283 -8.45 -2.18 -17.77
C VAL A 283 -9.92 -1.82 -17.93
N THR A 284 -10.78 -2.83 -18.12
CA THR A 284 -12.23 -2.68 -18.28
C THR A 284 -12.99 -3.12 -17.03
N SER A 285 -12.43 -4.05 -16.25
CA SER A 285 -12.98 -4.49 -14.97
C SER A 285 -11.92 -4.44 -13.87
N ASP A 286 -12.29 -3.93 -12.70
CA ASP A 286 -11.47 -3.94 -11.50
C ASP A 286 -11.94 -5.04 -10.53
N ASN A 287 -11.04 -5.99 -10.23
CA ASN A 287 -11.14 -7.01 -9.18
C ASN A 287 -9.89 -6.98 -8.27
N ALA A 288 -9.22 -5.83 -8.22
CA ALA A 288 -8.08 -5.53 -7.36
C ALA A 288 -8.43 -4.38 -6.40
N VAL A 289 -7.44 -3.80 -5.74
CA VAL A 289 -7.63 -2.55 -4.98
C VAL A 289 -6.95 -1.41 -5.72
N ILE A 290 -7.73 -0.47 -6.24
CA ILE A 290 -7.27 0.75 -6.89
C ILE A 290 -7.55 1.95 -5.98
N THR A 291 -6.52 2.74 -5.68
CA THR A 291 -6.66 4.02 -4.97
C THR A 291 -6.09 5.15 -5.82
N LEU A 292 -6.93 6.15 -6.11
CA LEU A 292 -6.54 7.41 -6.72
C LEU A 292 -6.79 8.52 -5.69
N ALA A 293 -5.73 9.13 -5.16
CA ALA A 293 -5.81 10.11 -4.11
C ALA A 293 -5.34 11.48 -4.60
N GLY A 294 -6.20 12.50 -4.46
CA GLY A 294 -5.87 13.89 -4.80
C GLY A 294 -5.93 14.21 -6.30
N PRO A 295 -6.07 15.49 -6.67
CA PRO A 295 -6.10 15.93 -8.07
C PRO A 295 -4.89 15.44 -8.90
N GLY A 296 -5.14 15.05 -10.15
CA GLY A 296 -4.07 14.66 -11.08
C GLY A 296 -3.42 13.30 -10.82
N SER A 297 -3.82 12.56 -9.78
CA SER A 297 -3.48 11.14 -9.63
C SER A 297 -3.96 10.36 -10.87
N ALA A 298 -3.07 9.67 -11.57
CA ALA A 298 -3.41 9.06 -12.86
C ALA A 298 -2.90 7.63 -13.01
N MET A 299 -3.83 6.67 -12.97
CA MET A 299 -3.59 5.32 -13.48
C MET A 299 -3.95 5.24 -14.96
N LYS A 300 -3.05 4.68 -15.76
CA LYS A 300 -3.20 4.53 -17.21
C LYS A 300 -3.10 3.07 -17.61
N SER A 301 -3.86 2.71 -18.64
CA SER A 301 -3.74 1.41 -19.32
C SER A 301 -3.72 1.61 -20.82
N ARG A 302 -3.32 0.57 -21.55
CA ARG A 302 -3.18 0.63 -23.00
C ARG A 302 -4.43 0.16 -23.72
N THR A 303 -4.92 0.95 -24.68
CA THR A 303 -5.96 0.45 -25.60
C THR A 303 -5.36 -0.38 -26.74
N ALA A 304 -6.19 -1.14 -27.45
CA ALA A 304 -5.79 -1.92 -28.62
C ALA A 304 -5.11 -1.07 -29.74
N SER A 305 -5.30 0.26 -29.73
CA SER A 305 -4.64 1.19 -30.66
C SER A 305 -3.25 1.66 -30.20
N SER A 306 -2.64 1.00 -29.21
CA SER A 306 -1.26 1.24 -28.75
C SER A 306 -0.99 2.60 -28.07
N HIS A 307 -2.04 3.30 -27.63
CA HIS A 307 -1.93 4.55 -26.86
C HIS A 307 -2.33 4.32 -25.40
N GLU A 308 -1.52 4.88 -24.49
CA GLU A 308 -1.83 4.96 -23.06
C GLU A 308 -2.98 5.93 -22.84
N VAL A 309 -4.01 5.45 -22.15
CA VAL A 309 -5.18 6.25 -21.80
C VAL A 309 -5.47 6.11 -20.31
N SER A 310 -6.13 7.12 -19.73
CA SER A 310 -6.58 7.06 -18.35
C SER A 310 -7.59 5.93 -18.16
N ILE A 311 -7.58 5.25 -17.02
CA ILE A 311 -8.56 4.18 -16.75
C ILE A 311 -10.01 4.69 -16.76
N GLU A 312 -10.25 5.98 -16.56
CA GLU A 312 -11.56 6.63 -16.73
C GLU A 312 -12.13 6.46 -18.13
N SER A 313 -11.29 6.23 -19.14
CA SER A 313 -11.72 6.00 -20.52
C SER A 313 -11.91 4.54 -20.89
N THR A 314 -11.67 3.61 -19.95
CA THR A 314 -11.72 2.17 -20.22
C THR A 314 -12.52 1.37 -19.19
N LEU A 315 -12.48 1.76 -17.91
CA LEU A 315 -13.10 1.04 -16.80
C LEU A 315 -14.62 1.20 -16.86
N THR A 316 -15.33 0.08 -16.95
CA THR A 316 -16.80 0.02 -16.94
C THR A 316 -17.34 -0.76 -15.75
N THR A 317 -16.51 -1.57 -15.08
CA THR A 317 -16.96 -2.45 -14.01
C THR A 317 -16.02 -2.40 -12.80
N ILE A 318 -16.57 -2.21 -11.60
CA ILE A 318 -15.92 -2.59 -10.35
C ILE A 318 -16.56 -3.92 -9.96
N GLY A 319 -15.84 -5.03 -10.15
CA GLY A 319 -16.36 -6.36 -9.86
C GLY A 319 -16.40 -6.65 -8.36
N SER A 320 -16.97 -7.79 -7.96
CA SER A 320 -17.24 -8.11 -6.55
C SER A 320 -15.99 -8.25 -5.67
N GLY A 321 -14.82 -8.51 -6.26
CA GLY A 321 -13.52 -8.49 -5.57
C GLY A 321 -12.82 -7.13 -5.62
N GLY A 322 -13.37 -6.18 -6.37
CA GLY A 322 -12.78 -4.89 -6.68
C GLY A 322 -13.07 -3.81 -5.64
N THR A 323 -12.12 -2.90 -5.46
CA THR A 323 -12.31 -1.65 -4.71
C THR A 323 -11.70 -0.49 -5.48
N LEU A 324 -12.52 0.46 -5.89
CA LEU A 324 -12.09 1.74 -6.42
C LEU A 324 -12.24 2.81 -5.34
N SER A 325 -11.13 3.39 -4.90
CA SER A 325 -11.11 4.49 -3.92
C SER A 325 -10.69 5.80 -4.58
N LEU A 326 -11.57 6.79 -4.53
CA LEU A 326 -11.35 8.15 -5.04
C LEU A 326 -11.23 9.09 -3.85
N LEU A 327 -10.00 9.32 -3.40
CA LEU A 327 -9.72 9.96 -2.11
C LEU A 327 -9.18 11.38 -2.27
N ALA A 328 -9.17 12.12 -1.16
CA ALA A 328 -8.61 13.48 -1.07
C ALA A 328 -9.13 14.45 -2.16
N GLY A 329 -10.44 14.41 -2.44
CA GLY A 329 -11.05 15.27 -3.46
C GLY A 329 -10.79 14.86 -4.90
N ARG A 330 -10.36 13.62 -5.16
CA ARG A 330 -10.21 13.11 -6.53
C ARG A 330 -11.58 12.99 -7.21
N ASP A 331 -11.77 13.77 -8.27
CA ASP A 331 -12.93 13.63 -9.17
C ASP A 331 -12.82 12.35 -10.01
N TRP A 332 -13.90 11.93 -10.65
CA TRP A 332 -13.92 10.90 -11.68
C TRP A 332 -14.86 11.34 -12.79
N THR A 333 -14.36 11.50 -14.01
CA THR A 333 -15.17 11.90 -15.17
C THR A 333 -14.96 10.91 -16.29
N SER A 334 -16.04 10.26 -16.73
CA SER A 334 -16.02 9.25 -17.78
C SER A 334 -17.22 9.40 -18.72
N THR A 335 -17.02 9.09 -20.00
CA THR A 335 -18.10 8.95 -20.99
C THR A 335 -18.69 7.54 -21.04
N LEU A 336 -18.18 6.61 -20.23
CA LEU A 336 -18.66 5.24 -20.14
C LEU A 336 -19.65 5.08 -18.99
N ALA A 337 -20.60 4.15 -19.15
CA ALA A 337 -21.41 3.69 -18.02
C ALA A 337 -20.58 2.83 -17.07
N MET A 338 -20.85 2.90 -15.77
CA MET A 338 -20.18 2.12 -14.75
C MET A 338 -21.17 1.19 -14.03
N THR A 339 -20.78 -0.06 -13.85
CA THR A 339 -21.43 -1.02 -12.93
C THR A 339 -20.52 -1.25 -11.73
N ASN A 340 -21.02 -1.02 -10.53
CA ASN A 340 -20.32 -1.32 -9.28
C ASN A 340 -20.96 -2.53 -8.60
N SER A 341 -20.32 -3.69 -8.65
CA SER A 341 -20.68 -4.88 -7.85
C SER A 341 -19.72 -5.10 -6.67
N GLY A 342 -18.65 -4.31 -6.57
CA GLY A 342 -17.67 -4.33 -5.49
C GLY A 342 -17.83 -3.15 -4.54
N THR A 343 -16.73 -2.44 -4.29
CA THR A 343 -16.73 -1.23 -3.46
C THR A 343 -16.27 0.00 -4.25
N LEU A 344 -17.06 1.07 -4.20
CA LEU A 344 -16.67 2.43 -4.58
C LEU A 344 -16.55 3.30 -3.31
N VAL A 345 -15.37 3.86 -3.05
CA VAL A 345 -15.12 4.77 -1.93
C VAL A 345 -14.93 6.19 -2.43
N LEU A 346 -15.68 7.14 -1.87
CA LEU A 346 -15.59 8.56 -2.20
C LEU A 346 -15.04 9.37 -1.02
N GLY A 347 -14.02 10.19 -1.29
CA GLY A 347 -13.30 11.01 -0.31
C GLY A 347 -13.42 12.52 -0.53
N GLY A 348 -14.50 12.98 -1.16
CA GLY A 348 -14.87 14.40 -1.30
C GLY A 348 -14.89 14.96 -2.71
N GLY A 349 -14.48 14.20 -3.73
CA GLY A 349 -14.55 14.61 -5.14
C GLY A 349 -15.93 14.38 -5.78
N THR A 350 -16.04 14.68 -7.06
CA THR A 350 -17.23 14.44 -7.89
C THR A 350 -17.07 13.18 -8.74
N PHE A 351 -18.02 12.25 -8.64
CA PHE A 351 -18.13 11.09 -9.51
C PHE A 351 -19.15 11.34 -10.63
N ALA A 352 -18.71 11.27 -11.89
CA ALA A 352 -19.50 11.54 -13.08
C ALA A 352 -19.17 10.56 -14.22
N SER A 353 -19.90 9.46 -14.33
CA SER A 353 -19.91 8.55 -15.48
C SER A 353 -21.03 8.90 -16.49
N ALA A 354 -21.25 8.11 -17.55
CA ALA A 354 -22.44 8.27 -18.40
C ALA A 354 -23.72 7.75 -17.72
N ALA A 355 -23.59 6.71 -16.90
CA ALA A 355 -24.62 6.14 -16.05
C ALA A 355 -23.95 5.35 -14.91
N LEU A 356 -24.64 5.15 -13.80
CA LEU A 356 -24.15 4.33 -12.68
C LEU A 356 -25.20 3.30 -12.28
N THR A 357 -24.83 2.02 -12.38
CA THR A 357 -25.54 0.91 -11.72
C THR A 357 -24.73 0.48 -10.51
N ASN A 358 -25.35 0.41 -9.34
CA ASN A 358 -24.73 -0.04 -8.10
C ASN A 358 -25.42 -1.30 -7.60
N ASP A 359 -24.75 -2.44 -7.69
CA ASP A 359 -25.14 -3.73 -7.09
C ASP A 359 -24.31 -4.03 -5.82
N GLY A 360 -23.26 -3.24 -5.58
CA GLY A 360 -22.31 -3.38 -4.49
C GLY A 360 -22.46 -2.26 -3.47
N LEU A 361 -21.32 -1.74 -3.00
CA LEU A 361 -21.28 -0.74 -1.95
C LEU A 361 -20.61 0.56 -2.42
N ILE A 362 -21.35 1.66 -2.35
CA ILE A 362 -20.82 3.01 -2.44
C ILE A 362 -20.74 3.58 -1.02
N ARG A 363 -19.58 4.11 -0.61
CA ARG A 363 -19.43 4.72 0.71
C ARG A 363 -18.57 5.97 0.71
N GLY A 364 -18.85 6.88 1.65
CA GLY A 364 -17.96 8.01 1.95
C GLY A 364 -18.67 9.36 1.88
N ARG A 365 -17.99 10.33 1.26
CA ARG A 365 -18.42 11.71 1.07
C ARG A 365 -18.02 12.22 -0.32
N GLY A 366 -18.70 13.23 -0.83
CA GLY A 366 -18.48 13.79 -2.17
C GLY A 366 -19.80 13.94 -2.93
N VAL A 367 -19.71 14.07 -4.24
CA VAL A 367 -20.86 14.28 -5.11
C VAL A 367 -20.97 13.15 -6.12
N ILE A 368 -22.16 12.60 -6.33
CA ILE A 368 -22.49 11.74 -7.46
C ILE A 368 -23.35 12.55 -8.43
N ALA A 369 -22.77 12.85 -9.60
CA ALA A 369 -23.30 13.79 -10.58
C ALA A 369 -24.18 13.15 -11.67
N VAL A 370 -24.60 11.90 -11.45
CA VAL A 370 -25.25 11.02 -12.44
C VAL A 370 -26.46 10.32 -11.86
N ALA A 371 -27.41 9.95 -12.72
CA ALA A 371 -28.53 9.11 -12.30
C ALA A 371 -28.02 7.72 -11.90
N ILE A 372 -28.65 7.14 -10.88
CA ILE A 372 -28.23 5.89 -10.25
C ILE A 372 -29.35 4.87 -10.34
N ILE A 373 -29.03 3.66 -10.77
CA ILE A 373 -29.81 2.45 -10.49
C ILE A 373 -29.10 1.74 -9.35
N ASP A 374 -29.65 1.83 -8.14
CA ASP A 374 -29.09 1.26 -6.93
C ASP A 374 -29.87 0.00 -6.54
N ASP A 375 -29.25 -1.16 -6.65
CA ASP A 375 -29.70 -2.45 -6.13
C ASP A 375 -28.77 -2.95 -5.00
N GLY A 376 -27.78 -2.15 -4.62
CA GLY A 376 -26.80 -2.41 -3.57
C GLY A 376 -27.01 -1.51 -2.34
N THR A 377 -25.94 -0.88 -1.89
CA THR A 377 -25.98 0.06 -0.76
C THR A 377 -25.20 1.33 -1.05
N ILE A 378 -25.79 2.49 -0.76
CA ILE A 378 -25.15 3.80 -0.77
C ILE A 378 -25.08 4.32 0.66
N LYS A 379 -23.87 4.53 1.17
CA LYS A 379 -23.62 4.81 2.59
C LYS A 379 -22.87 6.12 2.81
N ALA A 380 -23.55 7.12 3.36
CA ALA A 380 -22.92 8.38 3.75
C ALA A 380 -22.14 8.22 5.08
N VAL A 381 -20.83 8.52 5.07
CA VAL A 381 -19.98 8.50 6.27
C VAL A 381 -18.99 9.66 6.28
N ASN A 382 -18.73 10.22 7.46
CA ASN A 382 -17.69 11.24 7.70
C ASN A 382 -17.79 12.49 6.81
N GLY A 383 -19.01 12.98 6.54
CA GLY A 383 -19.27 14.16 5.70
C GLY A 383 -20.54 14.01 4.87
N THR A 384 -20.73 14.94 3.93
CA THR A 384 -21.85 14.91 2.98
C THR A 384 -21.55 14.02 1.77
N LEU A 385 -22.44 13.09 1.50
CA LEU A 385 -22.56 12.40 0.22
C LEU A 385 -23.81 12.93 -0.49
N GLU A 386 -23.62 13.57 -1.64
CA GLU A 386 -24.68 14.26 -2.40
C GLU A 386 -25.03 13.49 -3.68
N LEU A 387 -26.32 13.22 -3.87
CA LEU A 387 -26.89 12.57 -5.05
C LEU A 387 -27.66 13.63 -5.84
N THR A 388 -27.05 14.15 -6.90
CA THR A 388 -27.59 15.32 -7.62
C THR A 388 -28.66 14.98 -8.66
N ARG A 389 -28.85 13.68 -8.95
CA ARG A 389 -29.74 13.16 -9.99
C ARG A 389 -30.61 12.04 -9.43
N SER A 390 -31.60 11.61 -10.20
CA SER A 390 -32.57 10.60 -9.77
C SER A 390 -31.90 9.29 -9.37
N THR A 391 -32.35 8.72 -8.26
CA THR A 391 -31.94 7.40 -7.76
C THR A 391 -33.12 6.43 -7.87
N SER A 392 -32.91 5.28 -8.49
CA SER A 392 -33.89 4.22 -8.72
C SER A 392 -33.31 2.86 -8.31
N GLY A 393 -34.03 1.74 -8.55
CA GLY A 393 -33.61 0.40 -8.10
C GLY A 393 -34.23 0.01 -6.76
N ALA A 394 -33.74 -1.06 -6.14
CA ALA A 394 -34.26 -1.64 -4.90
C ALA A 394 -33.26 -1.68 -3.73
N GLY A 395 -32.17 -0.92 -3.84
CA GLY A 395 -31.08 -0.82 -2.88
C GLY A 395 -31.40 -0.01 -1.62
N ALA A 396 -30.37 0.12 -0.78
CA ALA A 396 -30.43 0.78 0.52
C ALA A 396 -29.59 2.08 0.53
N LEU A 397 -30.21 3.17 0.97
CA LEU A 397 -29.55 4.43 1.26
C LEU A 397 -29.31 4.52 2.77
N GLU A 398 -28.07 4.55 3.22
CA GLU A 398 -27.73 4.54 4.65
C GLU A 398 -27.18 5.89 5.11
N VAL A 399 -27.79 6.42 6.18
CA VAL A 399 -27.34 7.61 6.90
C VAL A 399 -26.75 7.18 8.23
N ASN A 400 -25.42 7.10 8.28
CA ASN A 400 -24.70 6.73 9.50
C ASN A 400 -24.50 7.92 10.45
N PRO A 401 -24.19 7.69 11.74
CA PRO A 401 -23.89 8.76 12.70
C PRO A 401 -22.80 9.71 12.19
N GLY A 402 -23.08 11.01 12.17
CA GLY A 402 -22.17 12.03 11.65
C GLY A 402 -22.01 12.05 10.13
N GLY A 403 -22.72 11.19 9.40
CA GLY A 403 -22.88 11.25 7.95
C GLY A 403 -24.06 12.14 7.56
N VAL A 404 -23.93 12.82 6.42
CA VAL A 404 -25.03 13.55 5.78
C VAL A 404 -25.27 12.91 4.43
N LEU A 405 -26.48 12.40 4.20
CA LEU A 405 -26.91 11.99 2.87
C LEU A 405 -27.79 13.08 2.30
N GLN A 406 -27.38 13.67 1.17
CA GLN A 406 -28.16 14.67 0.46
C GLN A 406 -28.69 14.08 -0.85
N VAL A 407 -29.98 14.20 -1.08
CA VAL A 407 -30.68 13.68 -2.25
C VAL A 407 -31.41 14.85 -2.91
N ASP A 408 -30.88 15.36 -4.02
CA ASP A 408 -31.39 16.59 -4.63
C ASP A 408 -32.50 16.38 -5.65
N ALA A 409 -32.71 15.13 -6.07
CA ALA A 409 -33.68 14.74 -7.07
C ALA A 409 -34.53 13.55 -6.58
N ALA A 410 -35.40 13.03 -7.45
CA ALA A 410 -36.28 11.93 -7.12
C ALA A 410 -35.54 10.67 -6.61
N ALA A 411 -36.08 10.05 -5.56
CA ALA A 411 -35.68 8.72 -5.09
C ALA A 411 -36.87 7.76 -5.20
N ALA A 412 -36.71 6.65 -5.91
CA ALA A 412 -37.80 5.72 -6.20
C ALA A 412 -38.36 5.04 -4.93
N ALA A 413 -39.66 4.71 -4.96
CA ALA A 413 -40.36 4.07 -3.84
C ALA A 413 -39.90 2.64 -3.51
N SER A 414 -39.18 2.00 -4.43
CA SER A 414 -38.56 0.69 -4.20
C SER A 414 -37.28 0.75 -3.37
N LEU A 415 -36.73 1.95 -3.12
CA LEU A 415 -35.57 2.15 -2.27
C LEU A 415 -35.96 2.29 -0.79
N THR A 416 -35.02 1.98 0.09
CA THR A 416 -35.15 2.26 1.53
C THR A 416 -34.03 3.19 2.00
N ALA A 417 -34.39 4.32 2.61
CA ALA A 417 -33.46 5.22 3.28
C ALA A 417 -33.46 4.96 4.79
N THR A 418 -32.32 4.56 5.37
CA THR A 418 -32.23 4.10 6.75
C THR A 418 -31.30 4.98 7.57
N PHE A 419 -31.77 5.47 8.72
CA PHE A 419 -30.93 6.04 9.77
C PHE A 419 -30.30 4.90 10.58
N ASN A 420 -28.98 4.74 10.49
CA ASN A 420 -28.23 3.63 11.06
C ASN A 420 -27.54 4.01 12.38
N GLY A 421 -28.33 4.52 13.33
CA GLY A 421 -27.88 5.02 14.63
C GLY A 421 -28.21 6.51 14.79
N VAL A 422 -27.95 7.03 15.99
CA VAL A 422 -28.36 8.40 16.35
C VAL A 422 -27.47 9.44 15.69
N GLY A 423 -28.09 10.50 15.16
CA GLY A 423 -27.39 11.70 14.68
C GLY A 423 -27.12 11.69 13.19
N GLY A 424 -27.91 10.94 12.41
CA GLY A 424 -27.88 11.03 10.95
C GLY A 424 -28.62 12.27 10.46
N ASN A 425 -28.22 12.79 9.28
CA ASN A 425 -28.92 13.87 8.60
C ASN A 425 -29.24 13.47 7.14
N LEU A 426 -30.54 13.37 6.83
CA LEU A 426 -31.03 13.17 5.47
C LEU A 426 -31.51 14.52 4.92
N LYS A 427 -30.84 15.05 3.90
CA LYS A 427 -31.20 16.30 3.23
C LYS A 427 -31.93 16.02 1.93
N LEU A 428 -33.05 16.69 1.71
CA LEU A 428 -33.92 16.51 0.56
C LEU A 428 -33.99 17.81 -0.24
N GLY A 429 -33.43 17.82 -1.45
CA GLY A 429 -33.57 18.93 -2.39
C GLY A 429 -34.95 18.97 -3.04
N ASP A 430 -35.47 17.81 -3.44
CA ASP A 430 -36.83 17.63 -3.96
C ASP A 430 -37.63 16.68 -3.07
N ALA A 431 -38.07 17.20 -1.92
CA ALA A 431 -38.83 16.43 -0.94
C ALA A 431 -40.17 15.89 -1.46
N ALA A 432 -40.76 16.50 -2.49
CA ALA A 432 -42.03 16.04 -3.06
C ALA A 432 -41.85 14.74 -3.87
N ASP A 433 -40.71 14.59 -4.54
CA ASP A 433 -40.37 13.42 -5.37
C ASP A 433 -39.45 12.41 -4.64
N PHE A 434 -39.19 12.61 -3.35
CA PHE A 434 -38.54 11.60 -2.50
C PHE A 434 -39.56 10.54 -2.08
N ALA A 435 -39.63 9.44 -2.83
CA ALA A 435 -40.60 8.37 -2.60
C ALA A 435 -40.03 7.17 -1.82
N ALA A 436 -38.72 7.11 -1.57
CA ALA A 436 -38.08 6.03 -0.83
C ALA A 436 -38.65 5.91 0.59
N THR A 437 -38.76 4.67 1.09
CA THR A 437 -39.25 4.43 2.45
C THR A 437 -38.18 4.82 3.47
N ILE A 438 -38.51 5.67 4.43
CA ILE A 438 -37.59 6.12 5.49
C ILE A 438 -37.75 5.21 6.71
N ALA A 439 -36.69 4.50 7.07
CA ALA A 439 -36.63 3.61 8.22
C ALA A 439 -35.70 4.17 9.31
N GLY A 440 -36.03 3.86 10.57
CA GLY A 440 -35.16 4.14 11.72
C GLY A 440 -35.08 5.61 12.15
N PHE A 441 -35.92 6.49 11.60
CA PHE A 441 -35.94 7.91 11.98
C PHE A 441 -36.31 8.06 13.46
N ALA A 442 -35.36 8.45 14.30
CA ALA A 442 -35.52 8.47 15.74
C ALA A 442 -35.02 9.79 16.36
N ALA A 443 -35.21 9.94 17.67
CA ALA A 443 -34.78 11.14 18.38
C ALA A 443 -33.27 11.32 18.24
N GLY A 444 -32.85 12.50 17.75
CA GLY A 444 -31.46 12.81 17.43
C GLY A 444 -31.14 12.81 15.94
N ASP A 445 -32.00 12.22 15.10
CA ASP A 445 -31.89 12.30 13.65
C ASP A 445 -32.58 13.55 13.09
N THR A 446 -32.23 13.92 11.86
CA THR A 446 -32.83 15.07 11.17
C THR A 446 -33.16 14.72 9.72
N ILE A 447 -34.37 15.09 9.29
CA ILE A 447 -34.73 15.22 7.88
C ILE A 447 -34.76 16.72 7.58
N ASP A 448 -33.92 17.17 6.65
CA ASP A 448 -33.74 18.58 6.28
C ASP A 448 -34.31 18.82 4.88
N LEU A 449 -35.32 19.69 4.77
CA LEU A 449 -35.94 20.08 3.51
C LEU A 449 -35.23 21.30 2.93
N LEU A 450 -34.32 21.08 1.99
CA LEU A 450 -33.44 22.13 1.47
C LEU A 450 -34.21 23.18 0.70
N GLY A 451 -34.14 24.44 1.16
CA GLY A 451 -34.80 25.58 0.50
C GLY A 451 -36.34 25.51 0.48
N GLN A 452 -36.93 24.54 1.18
CA GLN A 452 -38.38 24.35 1.26
C GLN A 452 -38.85 24.64 2.69
N ALA A 453 -39.49 25.78 2.89
CA ALA A 453 -40.09 26.11 4.17
C ALA A 453 -41.30 25.20 4.46
N ALA A 454 -41.37 24.69 5.69
CA ALA A 454 -42.49 23.96 6.23
C ALA A 454 -42.90 24.55 7.60
N THR A 455 -44.18 24.43 7.92
CA THR A 455 -44.76 24.90 9.19
C THR A 455 -45.27 23.76 10.05
N SER A 456 -45.47 22.56 9.50
CA SER A 456 -45.96 21.39 10.23
C SER A 456 -45.59 20.09 9.54
N ALA A 457 -45.31 19.05 10.33
CA ALA A 457 -45.19 17.67 9.89
C ALA A 457 -46.14 16.82 10.74
N THR A 458 -46.99 16.01 10.12
CA THR A 458 -48.02 15.25 10.83
C THR A 458 -48.11 13.84 10.28
N LEU A 459 -47.97 12.86 11.16
CA LEU A 459 -48.10 11.45 10.81
C LEU A 459 -49.57 11.10 10.57
N GLN A 460 -49.85 10.51 9.41
CA GLN A 460 -51.17 10.01 9.02
C GLN A 460 -51.19 8.48 8.99
N ALA A 461 -52.36 7.92 8.67
CA ALA A 461 -52.51 6.48 8.52
C ALA A 461 -51.55 5.92 7.44
N GLY A 462 -51.04 4.71 7.69
CA GLY A 462 -50.06 4.06 6.83
C GLY A 462 -48.67 4.68 6.92
N ASP A 463 -48.31 5.26 8.06
CA ASP A 463 -46.99 5.84 8.36
C ASP A 463 -46.54 6.94 7.39
N GLN A 464 -47.50 7.67 6.81
CA GLN A 464 -47.24 8.79 5.92
C GLN A 464 -47.06 10.08 6.73
N LEU A 465 -45.83 10.60 6.77
CA LEU A 465 -45.53 11.89 7.35
C LEU A 465 -45.84 13.00 6.33
N VAL A 466 -46.98 13.66 6.52
CA VAL A 466 -47.42 14.76 5.65
C VAL A 466 -46.84 16.06 6.15
N VAL A 467 -46.02 16.70 5.33
CA VAL A 467 -45.35 17.97 5.61
C VAL A 467 -46.05 19.11 4.86
N LYS A 468 -46.35 20.19 5.57
CA LYS A 468 -47.07 21.34 5.01
C LYS A 468 -46.41 22.66 5.30
N ASN A 469 -46.63 23.63 4.40
CA ASN A 469 -46.41 25.05 4.62
C ASN A 469 -47.77 25.76 4.60
N GLY A 470 -48.28 26.10 5.77
CA GLY A 470 -49.68 26.50 5.94
C GLY A 470 -50.62 25.37 5.49
N SER A 471 -51.42 25.62 4.46
CA SER A 471 -52.34 24.63 3.90
C SER A 471 -51.75 23.78 2.76
N GLN A 472 -50.62 24.21 2.18
CA GLN A 472 -49.99 23.53 1.04
C GLN A 472 -49.17 22.32 1.51
N THR A 473 -49.35 21.18 0.87
CA THR A 473 -48.46 20.02 1.06
C THR A 473 -47.13 20.27 0.34
N VAL A 474 -46.04 20.17 1.11
CA VAL A 474 -44.65 20.27 0.62
C VAL A 474 -44.14 18.89 0.23
N ALA A 475 -44.40 17.90 1.10
CA ALA A 475 -43.97 16.52 0.89
C ALA A 475 -44.92 15.56 1.62
N THR A 476 -44.97 14.32 1.14
CA THR A 476 -45.55 13.18 1.86
C THR A 476 -44.48 12.11 1.92
N LEU A 477 -43.85 11.95 3.08
CA LEU A 477 -42.74 11.03 3.27
C LEU A 477 -43.26 9.72 3.86
N GLN A 478 -42.92 8.58 3.25
CA GLN A 478 -43.27 7.27 3.78
C GLN A 478 -42.28 6.88 4.88
N LEU A 479 -42.75 6.72 6.12
CA LEU A 479 -41.94 6.18 7.20
C LEU A 479 -42.17 4.66 7.35
N SER A 480 -41.25 3.98 8.02
CA SER A 480 -41.39 2.60 8.50
C SER A 480 -40.90 2.53 9.95
N GLY A 481 -41.74 2.02 10.84
CA GLY A 481 -41.47 1.95 12.29
C GLY A 481 -42.74 2.11 13.11
N ASP A 482 -42.63 2.01 14.44
CA ASP A 482 -43.72 2.36 15.36
C ASP A 482 -43.47 3.76 15.93
N TYR A 483 -44.33 4.69 15.54
CA TYR A 483 -44.29 6.09 15.97
C TYR A 483 -45.47 6.43 16.91
N THR A 484 -46.06 5.43 17.55
CA THR A 484 -47.21 5.62 18.44
C THR A 484 -46.83 6.51 19.62
N GLY A 485 -47.44 7.69 19.66
CA GLY A 485 -47.21 8.68 20.72
C GLY A 485 -46.03 9.62 20.46
N ASP A 486 -45.34 9.49 19.32
CA ASP A 486 -44.27 10.40 18.93
C ASP A 486 -44.80 11.72 18.35
N GLY A 487 -44.04 12.79 18.57
CA GLY A 487 -44.30 14.11 18.00
C GLY A 487 -43.29 14.45 16.91
N PHE A 488 -43.74 15.09 15.83
CA PHE A 488 -42.88 15.58 14.76
C PHE A 488 -42.82 17.11 14.83
N ALA A 489 -41.63 17.65 15.04
CA ALA A 489 -41.39 19.07 15.11
C ALA A 489 -40.79 19.59 13.80
N VAL A 490 -41.21 20.79 13.40
CA VAL A 490 -40.64 21.51 12.26
C VAL A 490 -40.01 22.81 12.77
N ALA A 491 -38.77 23.05 12.37
CA ALA A 491 -38.04 24.28 12.67
C ALA A 491 -37.36 24.80 11.41
N SER A 492 -37.13 26.10 11.33
CA SER A 492 -36.30 26.66 10.25
C SER A 492 -34.87 26.11 10.34
N ASP A 493 -34.28 25.81 9.19
CA ASP A 493 -32.87 25.40 9.06
C ASP A 493 -31.89 26.58 9.05
N GLY A 494 -32.39 27.83 9.06
CA GLY A 494 -31.59 29.06 8.95
C GLY A 494 -31.11 29.38 7.52
N HIS A 495 -31.44 28.58 6.52
CA HIS A 495 -30.98 28.69 5.13
C HIS A 495 -32.13 28.75 4.11
N GLY A 496 -33.38 28.88 4.59
CA GLY A 496 -34.58 29.00 3.76
C GLY A 496 -35.38 27.71 3.63
N GLY A 497 -34.88 26.61 4.20
CA GLY A 497 -35.54 25.32 4.32
C GLY A 497 -36.11 25.05 5.71
N SER A 498 -36.30 23.77 6.04
CA SER A 498 -36.86 23.34 7.31
C SER A 498 -36.34 21.99 7.77
N ASN A 499 -35.95 21.92 9.04
CA ASN A 499 -35.59 20.68 9.72
C ASN A 499 -36.83 20.04 10.35
N ILE A 500 -36.98 18.74 10.13
CA ILE A 500 -37.95 17.87 10.77
C ILE A 500 -37.19 16.97 11.75
N THR A 501 -37.67 16.94 12.99
CA THR A 501 -37.13 16.09 14.05
C THR A 501 -38.26 15.36 14.76
N VAL A 502 -37.96 14.20 15.33
CA VAL A 502 -38.91 13.45 16.15
C VAL A 502 -38.60 13.65 17.63
N THR A 503 -39.65 13.87 18.42
CA THR A 503 -39.61 13.85 19.88
C THR A 503 -40.34 12.61 20.34
N ALA A 504 -39.61 11.68 20.96
CA ALA A 504 -40.18 10.43 21.44
C ALA A 504 -41.31 10.69 22.46
N GLY A 505 -42.42 9.97 22.34
CA GLY A 505 -43.53 10.03 23.28
C GLY A 505 -43.11 9.69 24.71
N LEU A 506 -43.80 10.25 25.71
CA LEU A 506 -43.51 10.04 27.14
C LEU A 506 -43.47 8.55 27.55
N LEU A 507 -44.20 7.67 26.85
CA LEU A 507 -44.19 6.22 27.06
C LEU A 507 -42.94 5.53 26.47
N ALA A 508 -42.46 5.98 25.30
CA ALA A 508 -41.21 5.48 24.69
C ALA A 508 -39.97 5.95 25.48
N GLN A 509 -39.96 7.20 25.96
CA GLN A 509 -38.93 7.69 26.90
C GLN A 509 -38.92 6.90 28.21
N ALA A 510 -40.11 6.58 28.75
CA ALA A 510 -40.21 5.71 29.92
C ALA A 510 -39.64 4.32 29.60
N MET A 511 -40.05 3.65 28.51
CA MET A 511 -39.57 2.32 28.13
C MET A 511 -38.06 2.23 27.86
N ALA A 512 -37.45 3.24 27.22
CA ALA A 512 -36.00 3.32 27.05
C ALA A 512 -35.25 3.50 28.39
N SER A 513 -35.88 4.14 29.39
CA SER A 513 -35.30 4.32 30.73
C SER A 513 -35.46 3.11 31.68
N ILE A 514 -36.34 2.14 31.35
CA ILE A 514 -36.54 0.88 32.11
C ILE A 514 -35.84 -0.33 31.48
N ALA A 515 -35.19 -0.17 30.31
CA ALA A 515 -34.30 -1.21 29.80
C ALA A 515 -33.17 -1.44 30.82
N PRO A 516 -32.93 -2.67 31.31
CA PRO A 516 -32.01 -2.88 32.40
C PRO A 516 -30.58 -2.60 31.95
N ALA A 517 -29.89 -1.75 32.72
CA ALA A 517 -28.44 -1.66 32.70
C ALA A 517 -27.83 -2.99 33.18
N ALA A 518 -27.64 -3.94 32.28
CA ALA A 518 -26.72 -5.05 32.44
C ALA A 518 -25.56 -4.78 31.47
N ALA A 519 -24.31 -4.53 31.88
CA ALA A 519 -23.66 -4.78 33.15
C ALA A 519 -22.55 -3.73 33.36
N ALA A 520 -22.55 -3.07 34.51
CA ALA A 520 -21.39 -2.32 34.99
C ALA A 520 -21.24 -2.54 36.51
N GLN A 521 -20.14 -3.22 36.87
CA GLN A 521 -19.56 -3.45 38.21
C GLN A 521 -20.37 -4.38 39.14
N ILE A 522 -19.83 -5.46 39.73
CA ILE A 522 -18.52 -5.67 40.38
C ILE A 522 -18.24 -7.19 40.47
N GLY A 523 -17.02 -7.61 40.15
CA GLY A 523 -16.55 -8.98 40.40
C GLY A 523 -15.10 -9.17 39.94
N HIS A 524 -14.18 -9.23 40.90
CA HIS A 524 -12.73 -9.26 40.77
C HIS A 524 -12.14 -10.33 39.82
N SER A 525 -10.99 -9.98 39.23
CA SER A 525 -10.08 -10.77 38.38
C SER A 525 -9.34 -11.90 39.13
N PRO A 526 -8.69 -12.83 38.41
CA PRO A 526 -7.29 -12.58 38.03
C PRO A 526 -6.95 -12.83 36.56
N GLU A 527 -6.02 -12.01 36.12
CA GLU A 527 -5.36 -11.97 34.81
C GLU A 527 -4.58 -13.25 34.51
N THR A 528 -4.67 -13.75 33.28
CA THR A 528 -3.51 -14.13 32.45
C THR A 528 -3.94 -14.21 30.98
N TRP A 529 -3.60 -13.20 30.17
CA TRP A 529 -2.88 -13.34 28.89
C TRP A 529 -2.77 -11.99 28.17
N ARG A 530 -1.56 -11.64 27.78
CA ARG A 530 -1.16 -10.39 27.10
C ARG A 530 -1.47 -10.45 25.60
N PRO A 531 -1.82 -9.33 24.95
CA PRO A 531 -1.53 -9.13 23.53
C PRO A 531 -0.38 -8.12 23.36
N HIS A 532 0.57 -8.45 22.49
CA HIS A 532 1.51 -7.48 21.92
C HIS A 532 0.78 -6.68 20.84
N ALA A 533 0.86 -5.35 20.94
CA ALA A 533 0.54 -4.43 19.86
C ALA A 533 1.71 -3.47 19.64
N ALA A 534 1.92 -3.16 18.36
CA ALA A 534 2.50 -1.94 17.79
C ALA A 534 3.89 -1.48 18.30
N MET A 535 4.87 -1.54 17.40
CA MET A 535 6.12 -0.81 17.52
C MET A 535 6.20 0.20 16.36
N LEU A 536 6.09 1.48 16.68
CA LEU A 536 6.55 2.58 15.81
C LEU A 536 6.91 3.81 16.66
N ALA A 537 7.94 4.50 16.18
CA ALA A 537 8.53 5.77 16.62
C ALA A 537 9.60 5.71 17.73
N GLY A 538 10.85 5.96 17.31
CA GLY A 538 12.03 6.12 18.17
C GLY A 538 12.21 7.53 18.76
N PRO A 539 13.23 7.75 19.61
CA PRO A 539 13.45 9.02 20.28
C PRO A 539 14.51 9.90 19.60
N ARG A 540 14.15 11.18 19.39
CA ARG A 540 15.10 12.29 19.24
C ARG A 540 15.60 12.73 20.61
N ALA A 541 16.92 12.82 20.76
CA ALA A 541 17.59 13.42 21.91
C ALA A 541 17.66 14.95 21.78
N MET A 542 17.48 15.66 22.90
CA MET A 542 17.90 17.05 23.09
C MET A 542 18.95 17.10 24.21
N THR A 543 20.12 17.62 23.83
CA THR A 543 21.08 18.46 24.57
C THR A 543 21.18 18.37 26.10
N ALA A 544 22.38 18.03 26.56
CA ALA A 544 23.23 18.89 27.37
C ALA A 544 24.62 18.93 26.76
#